data_AF-A0A1I0U6E1-F1
#
_entry.id   AF-A0A1I0U6E1-F1
#
_cell.length_a   1.000
_cell.length_b   1.000
_cell.length_c   1.000
_cell.angle_alpha   90.00
_cell.angle_beta   90.00
_cell.angle_gamma   90.00
#
_symmetry.space_group_name_H-M   'P 1'
#
loop_
_entity.id
_entity.type
_entity.pdbx_description
1 polymer ?
#
loop_
_entity_poly.entity_id
_entity_poly.type
_entity_poly.pdbx_seq_one_letter_code
_entity_poly.pdbx_strand_id
1 'polypeptide(L)'
;MGQSNNSPNIDLNQQNIGKSLFKKSKGGDLKSTYLGKISDTSGKVRFYVVTEFMRFRADIVYHGQSKLIFYNSSKKVNAQYYFDMPEELPFKLESNTLYFHDSNEKLSLLTLQIGEQLPKHIFNSY
;
A
#
# COMPACT_ATOMS: atom_id res chain seq x y z
N MET A 1 -14.28 11.65 -18.62
CA MET A 1 -12.92 11.10 -18.74
C MET A 1 -12.11 11.59 -17.55
N GLY A 2 -12.15 10.86 -16.43
CA GLY A 2 -11.44 11.25 -15.20
C GLY A 2 -9.99 10.82 -15.26
N GLN A 3 -9.06 11.75 -15.03
CA GLN A 3 -7.64 11.44 -14.97
C GLN A 3 -7.42 10.41 -13.84
N SER A 4 -6.99 9.21 -14.20
CA SER A 4 -6.38 8.29 -13.23
C SER A 4 -5.09 8.95 -12.78
N ASN A 5 -5.14 9.66 -11.65
CA ASN A 5 -3.97 10.24 -11.04
C ASN A 5 -3.05 9.11 -10.59
N ASN A 6 -2.13 8.69 -11.47
CA ASN A 6 -1.14 7.62 -11.24
C ASN A 6 0.01 8.05 -10.31
N SER A 7 -0.15 9.17 -9.62
CA SER A 7 0.84 9.74 -8.69
C SER A 7 0.47 9.40 -7.25
N PRO A 8 1.44 9.35 -6.32
CA PRO A 8 1.19 9.03 -4.94
C PRO A 8 0.37 10.15 -4.28
N ASN A 9 -0.61 9.76 -3.46
CA ASN A 9 -1.38 10.71 -2.66
C ASN A 9 -0.59 11.29 -1.48
N ILE A 10 0.52 10.64 -1.11
CA ILE A 10 1.40 10.96 0.02
C ILE A 10 2.83 11.25 -0.46
N ASP A 11 3.54 12.11 0.26
CA ASP A 11 4.95 12.43 -0.02
C ASP A 11 5.88 11.28 0.37
N LEU A 12 6.56 10.71 -0.63
CA LEU A 12 7.43 9.53 -0.55
C LEU A 12 8.86 9.85 -0.06
N ASN A 13 8.99 10.79 0.87
CA ASN A 13 10.25 11.17 1.49
C ASN A 13 10.57 10.28 2.69
N GLN A 14 11.87 10.02 2.94
CA GLN A 14 12.32 9.10 4.00
C GLN A 14 11.81 9.47 5.40
N GLN A 15 11.67 10.75 5.70
CA GLN A 15 11.10 11.27 6.96
C GLN A 15 9.60 10.98 7.15
N ASN A 16 8.92 10.48 6.12
CA ASN A 16 7.49 10.15 6.13
C ASN A 16 7.21 8.65 6.18
N ILE A 17 8.25 7.82 6.31
CA ILE A 17 8.08 6.39 6.51
C ILE A 17 7.25 6.15 7.78
N GLY A 18 6.22 5.32 7.66
CA GLY A 18 5.24 5.03 8.71
C GLY A 18 4.19 6.12 8.94
N LYS A 19 4.31 7.29 8.30
CA LYS A 19 3.32 8.37 8.45
C LYS A 19 2.12 8.14 7.53
N SER A 20 0.94 8.43 8.05
CA SER A 20 -0.31 8.41 7.29
C SER A 20 -0.78 9.81 6.95
N LEU A 21 -1.29 9.99 5.74
CA LEU A 21 -2.05 11.16 5.31
C LEU A 21 -3.53 10.80 5.24
N PHE A 22 -4.37 11.60 5.89
CA PHE A 22 -5.82 11.45 5.84
C PHE A 22 -6.43 12.57 5.02
N LYS A 23 -7.24 12.21 4.03
CA LYS A 23 -8.04 13.14 3.22
C LYS A 23 -9.51 12.81 3.40
N LYS A 24 -10.28 13.75 3.94
CA LYS A 24 -11.75 13.67 4.00
C LYS A 24 -12.36 14.37 2.80
N SER A 25 -13.43 13.81 2.25
CA SER A 25 -14.24 14.38 1.18
C SER A 25 -15.72 14.17 1.49
N LYS A 26 -16.61 14.91 0.80
CA LYS A 26 -18.06 14.77 0.99
C LYS A 26 -18.59 13.34 0.72
N GLY A 27 -17.90 12.58 -0.12
CA GLY A 27 -18.30 11.22 -0.51
C GLY A 27 -17.53 10.09 0.16
N GLY A 28 -16.58 10.40 1.05
CA GLY A 28 -15.69 9.39 1.63
C GLY A 28 -14.38 9.94 2.20
N ASP A 29 -13.58 9.06 2.78
CA ASP A 29 -12.24 9.37 3.29
C ASP A 29 -11.19 8.39 2.76
N LEU A 30 -9.97 8.90 2.61
CA LEU A 30 -8.81 8.14 2.16
C LEU A 30 -7.69 8.30 3.18
N LYS A 31 -7.14 7.17 3.63
CA LYS A 31 -5.91 7.10 4.42
C LYS A 31 -4.83 6.48 3.55
N SER A 32 -3.75 7.22 3.29
CA SER A 32 -2.57 6.71 2.59
C SER A 32 -1.40 6.64 3.58
N THR A 33 -0.67 5.54 3.65
CA THR A 33 0.50 5.36 4.54
C THR A 33 1.70 4.96 3.72
N TYR A 34 2.81 5.68 3.85
CA TYR A 34 4.05 5.35 3.16
C TYR A 34 4.87 4.38 4.01
N LEU A 35 5.05 3.14 3.54
CA LEU A 35 5.78 2.12 4.29
C LEU A 35 7.30 2.19 4.09
N GLY A 36 7.75 2.79 2.98
CA GLY A 36 9.17 2.94 2.68
C GLY A 36 9.52 2.53 1.26
N LYS A 37 10.81 2.30 1.04
CA LYS A 37 11.37 2.02 -0.27
C LYS A 37 12.01 0.64 -0.31
N ILE A 38 11.93 0.01 -1.47
CA ILE A 38 12.63 -1.22 -1.81
C ILE A 38 13.80 -0.84 -2.72
N SER A 39 14.99 -1.29 -2.37
CA SER A 39 16.21 -1.04 -3.12
C SER A 39 16.80 -2.34 -3.67
N ASP A 40 17.50 -2.28 -4.80
CA ASP A 40 18.31 -3.41 -5.26
C ASP A 40 19.61 -3.55 -4.45
N THR A 41 20.41 -4.57 -4.79
CA THR A 41 21.71 -4.85 -4.16
C THR A 41 22.73 -3.72 -4.32
N SER A 42 22.53 -2.83 -5.29
CA SER A 42 23.36 -1.63 -5.49
C SER A 42 22.87 -0.42 -4.67
N GLY A 43 21.79 -0.57 -3.90
CA GLY A 43 21.17 0.48 -3.11
C GLY A 43 20.22 1.39 -3.89
N LYS A 44 20.06 1.17 -5.20
CA LYS A 44 19.18 1.97 -6.05
C LYS A 44 17.72 1.66 -5.74
N VAL A 45 16.92 2.72 -5.54
CA VAL A 45 15.49 2.59 -5.28
C VAL A 45 14.78 2.03 -6.50
N ARG A 46 14.11 0.89 -6.31
CA ARG A 46 13.27 0.24 -7.32
C ARG A 46 11.81 0.62 -7.14
N PHE A 47 11.34 0.51 -5.90
CA PHE A 47 9.94 0.74 -5.57
C PHE A 47 9.77 1.60 -4.33
N TYR A 48 8.69 2.37 -4.31
CA TYR A 48 8.13 2.98 -3.13
C TYR A 48 6.83 2.27 -2.79
N VAL A 49 6.65 1.92 -1.53
CA VAL A 49 5.53 1.12 -1.07
C VAL A 49 4.57 1.98 -0.26
N VAL A 50 3.30 1.99 -0.67
CA VAL A 50 2.24 2.73 -0.01
C VAL A 50 1.05 1.82 0.20
N THR A 51 0.43 1.89 1.37
CA THR A 51 -0.89 1.31 1.61
C THR A 51 -1.94 2.40 1.58
N GLU A 52 -3.09 2.10 1.00
CA GLU A 52 -4.24 2.99 0.98
C GLU A 52 -5.48 2.26 1.45
N PHE A 53 -6.25 2.90 2.33
CA PHE A 53 -7.60 2.50 2.69
C PHE A 53 -8.56 3.64 2.38
N MET A 54 -9.55 3.37 1.55
CA MET A 54 -10.59 4.31 1.18
C MET A 54 -11.94 3.83 1.70
N ARG A 55 -12.68 4.71 2.34
CA ARG A 55 -14.12 4.53 2.60
C ARG A 55 -14.89 5.45 1.69
N PHE A 56 -15.85 4.94 0.96
CA PHE A 56 -16.69 5.72 0.07
C PHE A 56 -18.15 5.30 0.19
N ARG A 57 -19.06 6.23 -0.07
CA ARG A 57 -20.49 5.97 -0.05
C ARG A 57 -20.97 5.66 -1.47
N ALA A 58 -21.59 4.51 -1.66
CA ALA A 58 -22.34 4.19 -2.86
C ALA A 58 -23.82 4.08 -2.47
N ASP A 59 -24.63 5.00 -3.00
CA ASP A 59 -26.04 5.17 -2.62
C ASP A 59 -26.24 5.42 -1.11
N ILE A 60 -26.81 4.46 -0.36
CA ILE A 60 -27.01 4.54 1.11
C ILE A 60 -26.00 3.72 1.91
N VAL A 61 -25.13 2.94 1.26
CA VAL A 61 -24.21 2.02 1.92
C VAL A 61 -22.76 2.55 1.84
N TYR A 62 -22.01 2.38 2.92
CA TYR A 62 -20.58 2.64 2.94
C TYR A 62 -19.81 1.39 2.52
N HIS A 63 -18.88 1.57 1.59
CA HIS A 63 -17.93 0.55 1.15
C HIS A 63 -16.52 0.95 1.57
N GLY A 64 -15.68 -0.06 1.80
CA GLY A 64 -14.25 0.08 2.02
C GLY A 64 -13.48 -0.53 0.86
N GLN A 65 -12.31 0.03 0.54
CA GLN A 65 -11.36 -0.58 -0.38
C GLN A 65 -9.96 -0.40 0.18
N SER A 66 -9.26 -1.52 0.35
CA SER A 66 -7.88 -1.59 0.82
C SER A 66 -6.98 -1.97 -0.34
N LYS A 67 -5.84 -1.28 -0.49
CA LYS A 67 -4.86 -1.62 -1.51
C LYS A 67 -3.41 -1.35 -1.08
N LEU A 68 -2.52 -2.20 -1.56
CA LEU A 68 -1.08 -2.03 -1.52
C LEU A 68 -0.61 -1.57 -2.89
N ILE A 69 0.14 -0.47 -2.93
CA ILE A 69 0.60 0.16 -4.16
C ILE A 69 2.12 0.20 -4.17
N PHE A 70 2.70 -0.27 -5.27
CA PHE A 70 4.11 -0.13 -5.58
C PHE A 70 4.25 0.94 -6.64
N TYR A 71 4.95 2.02 -6.31
CA TYR A 71 5.36 3.04 -7.28
C TYR A 71 6.79 2.78 -7.73
N ASN A 72 7.10 2.99 -9.01
CA ASN A 72 8.47 2.92 -9.51
C ASN A 72 9.32 4.13 -9.05
N SER A 73 10.60 4.15 -9.44
CA SER A 73 11.53 5.24 -9.15
C SER A 73 11.05 6.63 -9.63
N SER A 74 10.21 6.69 -10.67
CA SER A 74 9.59 7.91 -11.20
C SER A 74 8.27 8.26 -10.50
N LYS A 75 7.94 7.60 -9.39
CA LYS A 75 6.70 7.78 -8.61
C LYS A 75 5.43 7.47 -9.41
N LYS A 76 5.51 6.65 -10.46
CA LYS A 76 4.33 6.16 -11.19
C LYS A 76 3.94 4.80 -10.65
N VAL A 77 2.64 4.52 -10.58
CA VAL A 77 2.13 3.19 -10.20
C VAL A 77 2.76 2.13 -11.09
N ASN A 78 3.35 1.12 -10.45
CA ASN A 78 3.94 -0.04 -11.10
C ASN A 78 3.08 -1.29 -10.87
N ALA A 79 2.53 -1.47 -9.67
CA ALA A 79 1.56 -2.50 -9.36
C ALA A 79 0.61 -2.08 -8.22
N GLN A 80 -0.56 -2.71 -8.18
CA GLN A 80 -1.57 -2.56 -7.14
C GLN A 80 -2.13 -3.92 -6.77
N TYR A 81 -2.32 -4.17 -5.48
CA TYR A 81 -2.93 -5.37 -4.93
C TYR A 81 -4.09 -4.95 -4.05
N TYR A 82 -5.26 -5.53 -4.26
CA TYR A 82 -6.48 -5.22 -3.52
C TYR A 82 -6.67 -6.23 -2.40
N PHE A 83 -7.20 -5.75 -1.27
CA PHE A 83 -7.48 -6.54 -0.08
C PHE A 83 -8.92 -6.25 0.36
N ASP A 84 -9.56 -7.25 0.95
CA ASP A 84 -10.94 -7.09 1.44
C ASP A 84 -10.96 -6.25 2.72
N MET A 85 -10.01 -6.48 3.63
CA MET A 85 -9.96 -5.81 4.93
C MET A 85 -8.70 -4.94 5.10
N PRO A 86 -8.81 -3.77 5.74
CA PRO A 86 -7.65 -2.91 5.99
C PRO A 86 -6.61 -3.54 6.94
N GLU A 87 -7.02 -4.46 7.81
CA GLU A 87 -6.15 -5.20 8.72
C GLU A 87 -5.21 -6.18 7.99
N GLU A 88 -5.57 -6.57 6.77
CA GLU A 88 -4.75 -7.44 5.90
C GLU A 88 -3.65 -6.68 5.17
N LEU A 89 -3.67 -5.34 5.21
CA LEU A 89 -2.61 -4.54 4.61
C LEU A 89 -1.31 -4.74 5.41
N PRO A 90 -0.15 -4.70 4.73
CA PRO A 90 1.12 -4.75 5.45
C PRO A 90 1.26 -3.51 6.33
N PHE A 91 1.68 -3.72 7.57
CA PHE A 91 1.85 -2.64 8.54
C PHE A 91 3.29 -2.10 8.56
N LYS A 92 4.25 -2.86 8.03
CA LYS A 92 5.68 -2.51 8.03
C LYS A 92 6.40 -3.02 6.79
N LEU A 93 7.41 -2.27 6.36
CA LEU A 93 8.42 -2.67 5.39
C LEU A 93 9.81 -2.52 6.03
N GLU A 94 10.59 -3.59 6.04
CA GLU A 94 11.96 -3.58 6.55
C GLU A 94 12.82 -4.51 5.71
N SER A 95 14.00 -4.04 5.28
CA SER A 95 14.94 -4.81 4.46
C SER A 95 14.26 -5.49 3.26
N ASN A 96 13.49 -4.72 2.49
CA ASN A 96 12.68 -5.17 1.35
C ASN A 96 11.62 -6.24 1.69
N THR A 97 11.33 -6.47 2.97
CA THR A 97 10.37 -7.47 3.43
C THR A 97 9.14 -6.78 3.99
N LEU A 98 7.99 -7.14 3.45
CA LEU A 98 6.68 -6.70 3.95
C LEU A 98 6.23 -7.60 5.09
N TYR A 99 5.66 -6.99 6.12
CA TYR A 99 5.14 -7.66 7.29
C TYR A 99 3.63 -7.44 7.37
N PHE A 100 2.91 -8.54 7.54
CA PHE A 100 1.46 -8.61 7.63
C PHE A 100 1.08 -9.28 8.94
N HIS A 101 -0.09 -8.92 9.47
CA HIS A 101 -0.73 -9.71 10.50
C HIS A 101 -1.37 -10.93 9.85
N ASP A 102 -1.24 -12.11 10.46
CA ASP A 102 -1.99 -13.28 10.03
C ASP A 102 -3.45 -13.13 10.47
N SER A 103 -4.35 -13.03 9.50
CA SER A 103 -5.79 -12.90 9.75
C SER A 103 -6.38 -14.15 10.42
N ASN A 104 -5.77 -15.33 10.23
CA ASN A 104 -6.25 -16.60 10.78
C ASN A 104 -5.70 -16.86 12.19
N GLU A 105 -4.50 -16.36 12.50
CA GLU A 105 -3.84 -16.52 13.79
C GLU A 105 -3.39 -15.17 14.34
N LYS A 106 -4.12 -14.65 15.34
CA LYS A 106 -3.89 -13.32 15.97
C LYS A 106 -2.46 -13.03 16.46
N LEU A 107 -1.57 -14.03 16.54
CA LEU A 107 -0.20 -13.90 17.03
C LEU A 107 0.87 -14.23 15.99
N SER A 108 0.48 -14.66 14.79
CA SER A 108 1.40 -15.08 13.73
C SER A 108 1.65 -13.93 12.75
N LEU A 109 2.87 -13.82 12.25
CA LEU A 109 3.29 -12.81 11.28
C LEU A 109 3.55 -13.49 9.95
N LEU A 110 2.94 -12.95 8.89
CA LEU A 110 3.27 -13.32 7.52
C LEU A 110 4.30 -12.32 6.98
N THR A 111 5.33 -12.83 6.32
CA THR A 111 6.38 -12.00 5.71
C THR A 111 6.51 -12.29 4.23
N LEU A 112 6.70 -11.25 3.44
CA LEU A 112 6.93 -11.37 1.99
C LEU A 112 8.15 -10.55 1.60
N GLN A 113 9.22 -11.22 1.21
CA GLN A 113 10.41 -10.57 0.69
C GLN A 113 10.19 -10.17 -0.77
N ILE A 114 10.40 -8.89 -1.08
CA ILE A 114 10.30 -8.37 -2.44
C ILE A 114 11.70 -8.33 -3.07
N GLY A 115 11.85 -9.12 -4.14
CA GLY A 115 13.05 -9.16 -4.97
C GLY A 115 13.02 -8.13 -6.10
N GLU A 116 13.69 -8.46 -7.21
CA GLU A 116 13.74 -7.59 -8.40
C GLU A 116 12.39 -7.46 -9.11
N GLN A 117 11.56 -8.50 -9.02
CA GLN A 117 10.23 -8.55 -9.63
C GLN A 117 9.16 -8.58 -8.55
N LEU A 118 8.06 -7.86 -8.81
CA LEU A 118 6.90 -7.90 -7.94
C LEU A 118 6.15 -9.23 -8.12
N PRO A 119 5.68 -9.84 -7.01
CA PRO A 119 4.99 -11.12 -7.08
C PRO A 119 3.65 -10.97 -7.80
N LYS A 120 3.20 -12.00 -8.54
CA LYS A 120 1.89 -11.93 -9.21
C LYS A 120 0.73 -11.85 -8.21
N HIS A 121 0.88 -12.48 -7.05
CA HIS A 121 -0.11 -12.51 -5.98
C HIS A 121 0.57 -12.28 -4.63
N ILE A 122 -0.13 -11.58 -3.74
CA ILE A 122 0.23 -11.36 -2.34
C ILE A 122 -0.87 -12.03 -1.48
N PHE A 123 -0.56 -12.42 -0.25
CA PHE A 123 -1.52 -13.03 0.67
C PHE A 123 -2.88 -12.31 0.66
N ASN A 124 -3.97 -13.06 0.53
CA ASN A 124 -5.35 -12.56 0.56
C ASN A 124 -5.65 -11.43 -0.45
N SER A 125 -4.81 -11.27 -1.49
CA SER A 125 -5.05 -10.29 -2.56
C SER A 125 -5.65 -10.93 -3.80
N TYR A 126 -6.52 -10.19 -4.49
CA TYR A 126 -7.26 -10.62 -5.68
C TYR A 126 -7.14 -9.65 -6.85
#